data_AF-A0A956CP72-F1
#
_entry.id   AF-A0A956CP72-F1
#
_cell.length_a   1.000
_cell.length_b   1.000
_cell.length_c   1.000
_cell.angle_alpha   90.00
_cell.angle_beta   90.00
_cell.angle_gamma   90.00
#
_symmetry.space_group_name_H-M   'P 1'
#
loop_
_entity.id
_entity.type
_entity.pdbx_description
1 polymer ?
#
loop_
_entity_poly.entity_id
_entity_poly.type
_entity_poly.pdbx_seq_one_letter_code
_entity_poly.pdbx_strand_id
1 'polypeptide(L)'
;RHMGVKLKHNANRRILEGKRVVLVDDSIVRGTTSRKIVRMIRDAGAKEVHMRVSSPPTQWPCFYGIDTPSRRELIASSHSTDEIAKYIGADTLGYLTIDGLRAAVGGDGYCDACFSGNYPVTFKPSDSKGRRLLAVVEN
;
A
#
# COMPACT_ATOMS: atom_id res chain seq x y z
N ARG A 1 -6.04 -21.25 -1.32
CA ARG A 1 -4.77 -21.33 -0.54
C ARG A 1 -4.76 -20.25 0.57
N HIS A 2 -5.16 -20.59 1.80
CA HIS A 2 -5.29 -19.65 2.96
C HIS A 2 -4.11 -19.67 3.95
N MET A 3 -3.10 -20.52 3.75
CA MET A 3 -2.09 -20.84 4.77
C MET A 3 -1.01 -19.77 4.99
N GLY A 4 -0.66 -18.98 3.97
CA GLY A 4 0.53 -18.11 4.02
C GLY A 4 0.54 -17.04 5.11
N VAL A 5 -0.63 -16.48 5.45
CA VAL A 5 -0.72 -15.43 6.49
C VAL A 5 -0.79 -16.04 7.89
N LYS A 6 -1.45 -17.19 8.07
CA LYS A 6 -1.50 -17.90 9.35
C LYS A 6 -0.15 -18.47 9.79
N LEU A 7 0.76 -18.69 8.84
CA LEU A 7 2.15 -19.06 9.13
C LEU A 7 2.95 -17.89 9.73
N LYS A 8 2.60 -16.65 9.39
CA LYS A 8 3.33 -15.44 9.80
C LYS A 8 2.66 -14.69 10.96
N HIS A 9 1.34 -14.85 11.09
CA HIS A 9 0.53 -14.10 12.06
C HIS A 9 -0.49 -15.03 12.72
N ASN A 10 -0.67 -14.84 14.03
CA ASN A 10 -1.69 -15.53 14.81
C ASN A 10 -2.49 -14.49 15.62
N ALA A 11 -3.80 -14.45 15.39
CA ALA A 11 -4.68 -13.50 16.06
C ALA A 11 -5.02 -13.97 17.48
N ASN A 12 -4.69 -13.15 18.49
CA ASN A 12 -5.01 -13.46 19.88
C ASN A 12 -6.48 -13.16 20.19
N ARG A 13 -7.33 -14.19 20.10
CA ARG A 13 -8.78 -14.10 20.34
C ARG A 13 -9.13 -13.40 21.67
N ARG A 14 -8.41 -13.70 22.75
CA ARG A 14 -8.69 -13.13 24.08
C ARG A 14 -8.60 -11.60 24.12
N ILE A 15 -7.79 -11.01 23.25
CA ILE A 15 -7.60 -9.56 23.16
C ILE A 15 -8.62 -8.94 22.18
N LEU A 16 -8.98 -9.66 21.12
CA LEU A 16 -9.73 -9.12 19.99
C LEU A 16 -11.25 -9.27 20.14
N GLU A 17 -11.72 -10.28 20.86
CA GLU A 17 -13.15 -10.61 20.93
C GLU A 17 -14.02 -9.46 21.47
N GLY A 18 -15.03 -9.08 20.69
CA GLY A 18 -15.96 -7.98 20.96
C GLY A 18 -15.36 -6.57 20.83
N LYS A 19 -14.08 -6.42 20.48
CA LYS A 19 -13.41 -5.11 20.41
C LYS A 19 -13.54 -4.44 19.05
N ARG A 20 -13.47 -3.11 19.05
CA ARG A 20 -13.20 -2.31 17.85
C ARG A 20 -11.69 -2.18 17.71
N VAL A 21 -11.14 -2.63 16.59
CA VAL A 21 -9.69 -2.78 16.39
C VAL A 21 -9.22 -1.76 15.37
N VAL A 22 -8.16 -1.03 15.69
CA VAL A 22 -7.39 -0.27 14.70
C VAL A 22 -6.20 -1.13 14.30
N LEU A 23 -6.17 -1.58 13.04
CA LEU A 23 -5.04 -2.30 12.47
C LEU A 23 -4.16 -1.31 11.72
N VAL A 24 -2.89 -1.23 12.11
CA VAL A 24 -1.89 -0.39 11.44
C VAL A 24 -0.94 -1.26 10.63
N ASP A 25 -0.69 -0.89 9.39
CA ASP A 25 0.25 -1.57 8.48
C ASP A 25 1.07 -0.53 7.71
N ASP A 26 2.19 -0.96 7.13
CA ASP A 26 3.09 -0.05 6.44
C ASP A 26 2.53 0.48 5.12
N SER A 27 1.90 -0.39 4.34
CA SER A 27 1.52 -0.15 2.96
C SER A 27 0.43 -1.12 2.50
N ILE A 28 -0.27 -0.74 1.41
CA ILE A 28 -1.18 -1.64 0.70
C ILE A 28 -0.82 -1.60 -0.79
N VAL A 29 -0.22 -2.68 -1.29
CA VAL A 29 0.18 -2.80 -2.71
C VAL A 29 -0.94 -3.45 -3.54
N ARG A 30 -1.17 -4.75 -3.34
CA ARG A 30 -2.24 -5.52 -4.04
C ARG A 30 -3.48 -5.77 -3.16
N GLY A 31 -3.43 -5.40 -1.88
CA GLY A 31 -4.48 -5.65 -0.88
C GLY A 31 -4.74 -7.10 -0.48
N THR A 32 -4.15 -8.09 -1.16
CA THR A 32 -4.43 -9.53 -0.90
C THR A 32 -3.95 -10.00 0.47
N THR A 33 -2.85 -9.45 0.98
CA THR A 33 -2.36 -9.72 2.35
C THR A 33 -3.25 -9.05 3.38
N SER A 34 -3.51 -7.75 3.24
CA SER A 34 -4.36 -6.97 4.15
C SER A 34 -5.75 -7.61 4.27
N ARG A 35 -6.36 -8.05 3.16
CA ARG A 35 -7.64 -8.78 3.17
C ARG A 35 -7.62 -10.03 4.05
N LYS A 36 -6.53 -10.79 4.01
CA LYS A 36 -6.37 -12.01 4.82
C LYS A 36 -6.15 -11.67 6.30
N ILE A 37 -5.41 -10.61 6.61
CA ILE A 37 -5.17 -10.14 7.99
C ILE A 37 -6.48 -9.62 8.60
N VAL A 38 -7.20 -8.73 7.90
CA VAL A 38 -8.49 -8.21 8.35
C VAL A 38 -9.47 -9.34 8.61
N ARG A 39 -9.56 -10.32 7.69
CA ARG A 39 -10.38 -11.53 7.91
C ARG A 39 -9.95 -12.31 9.14
N MET A 40 -8.66 -12.51 9.37
CA MET A 40 -8.17 -13.22 10.56
C MET A 40 -8.57 -12.51 11.86
N ILE A 41 -8.52 -11.18 11.89
CA ILE A 41 -8.94 -10.38 13.06
C ILE A 41 -10.44 -10.48 13.29
N ARG A 42 -11.26 -10.44 12.22
CA ARG A 42 -12.71 -10.65 12.31
C ARG A 42 -13.05 -12.08 12.77
N ASP A 43 -12.39 -13.09 12.22
CA ASP A 43 -12.56 -14.49 12.62
C ASP A 43 -12.19 -14.72 14.10
N ALA A 44 -11.31 -13.87 14.65
CA ALA A 44 -10.97 -13.84 16.08
C ALA A 44 -11.98 -13.06 16.96
N GLY A 45 -13.11 -12.62 16.40
CA GLY A 45 -14.23 -12.05 17.14
C GLY A 45 -14.24 -10.53 17.25
N ALA A 46 -13.42 -9.80 16.48
CA ALA A 46 -13.46 -8.33 16.48
C ALA A 46 -14.81 -7.81 15.99
N LYS A 47 -15.38 -6.83 16.71
CA LYS A 47 -16.64 -6.15 16.36
C LYS A 47 -16.47 -5.27 15.10
N GLU A 48 -15.40 -4.49 15.07
CA GLU A 48 -15.04 -3.59 13.98
C GLU A 48 -13.51 -3.68 13.75
N VAL A 49 -13.09 -3.46 12.51
CA VAL A 49 -11.69 -3.41 12.07
C VAL A 49 -11.49 -2.18 11.19
N HIS A 50 -10.76 -1.19 11.70
CA HIS A 50 -10.40 0.04 11.01
C HIS A 50 -8.93 -0.04 10.58
N MET A 51 -8.67 0.00 9.28
CA MET A 51 -7.32 -0.07 8.74
C MET A 51 -6.69 1.32 8.70
N ARG A 52 -5.44 1.44 9.13
CA ARG A 52 -4.61 2.64 8.99
C ARG A 52 -3.29 2.26 8.35
N VAL A 53 -2.88 3.02 7.34
CA VAL A 53 -1.68 2.73 6.55
C VAL A 53 -0.70 3.88 6.74
N SER A 54 0.52 3.59 7.18
CA SER A 54 1.54 4.60 7.45
C SER A 54 2.24 5.14 6.20
N SER A 55 1.71 4.86 5.01
CA SER A 55 2.12 5.43 3.74
C SER A 55 0.94 6.07 3.01
N PRO A 56 1.19 6.98 2.05
CA PRO A 56 0.21 7.32 1.03
C PRO A 56 -0.16 6.09 0.17
N PRO A 57 -1.28 6.16 -0.57
CA PRO A 57 -1.66 5.08 -1.47
C PRO A 57 -0.60 4.87 -2.56
N THR A 58 -0.09 3.65 -2.70
CA THR A 58 0.86 3.29 -3.76
C THR A 58 0.12 3.14 -5.09
N GLN A 59 0.12 4.18 -5.90
CA GLN A 59 -0.64 4.26 -7.16
C GLN A 59 0.21 4.02 -8.41
N TRP A 60 1.53 4.08 -8.26
CA TRP A 60 2.49 4.03 -9.36
C TRP A 60 3.63 3.05 -9.08
N PRO A 61 4.12 2.32 -10.09
CA PRO A 61 5.25 1.42 -9.93
C PRO A 61 6.55 2.19 -9.70
N CYS A 62 7.45 1.65 -8.89
CA CYS A 62 8.81 2.16 -8.80
C CYS A 62 9.61 1.77 -10.06
N PHE A 63 10.45 2.69 -10.52
CA PHE A 63 11.39 2.45 -11.62
C PHE A 63 12.86 2.66 -11.21
N TYR A 64 13.10 2.85 -9.90
CA TYR A 64 14.41 3.19 -9.34
C TYR A 64 14.94 2.10 -8.38
N GLY A 65 14.49 0.85 -8.54
CA GLY A 65 15.08 -0.31 -7.86
C GLY A 65 14.22 -0.98 -6.79
N ILE A 66 13.05 -0.42 -6.43
CA ILE A 66 12.07 -1.15 -5.59
C ILE A 66 11.24 -2.08 -6.48
N ASP A 67 11.22 -3.37 -6.15
CA ASP A 67 10.37 -4.34 -6.81
C ASP A 67 8.90 -4.04 -6.50
N THR A 68 8.18 -3.55 -7.51
CA THR A 68 6.77 -3.21 -7.43
C THR A 68 6.03 -3.82 -8.61
N PRO A 69 4.78 -4.25 -8.43
CA PRO A 69 4.02 -4.84 -9.51
C PRO A 69 3.64 -3.78 -10.55
N SER A 70 3.09 -4.22 -11.68
CA SER A 70 2.64 -3.28 -12.71
C SER A 70 1.51 -2.39 -12.18
N ARG A 71 1.34 -1.19 -12.76
CA ARG A 71 0.34 -0.21 -12.29
C ARG A 71 -1.06 -0.82 -12.13
N ARG A 72 -1.52 -1.59 -13.11
CA ARG A 72 -2.83 -2.28 -13.09
C ARG A 72 -3.01 -3.27 -11.93
N GLU A 73 -1.93 -3.74 -11.33
CA GLU A 73 -1.96 -4.68 -10.20
C GLU A 73 -1.93 -3.95 -8.84
N LEU A 74 -1.63 -2.64 -8.84
CA LEU A 74 -1.72 -1.80 -7.65
C LEU A 74 -3.18 -1.46 -7.39
N ILE A 75 -3.69 -1.84 -6.22
CA ILE A 75 -5.13 -1.67 -5.93
C ILE A 75 -5.53 -0.19 -5.89
N ALA A 76 -4.66 0.67 -5.35
CA ALA A 76 -4.90 2.10 -5.25
C ALA A 76 -4.81 2.83 -6.60
N SER A 77 -4.32 2.19 -7.67
CA SER A 77 -4.29 2.82 -9.00
C SER A 77 -5.67 2.91 -9.67
N SER A 78 -6.65 2.13 -9.18
CA SER A 78 -7.96 1.97 -9.83
C SER A 78 -9.14 1.97 -8.86
N HIS A 79 -8.89 1.94 -7.55
CA HIS A 79 -9.94 1.93 -6.51
C HIS A 79 -9.76 3.14 -5.60
N SER A 80 -10.89 3.75 -5.24
CA SER A 80 -10.98 4.73 -4.15
C SER A 80 -10.71 4.08 -2.78
N THR A 81 -10.42 4.89 -1.77
CA THR A 81 -10.20 4.43 -0.39
C THR A 81 -11.36 3.57 0.14
N ASP A 82 -12.60 3.94 -0.14
CA ASP A 82 -13.78 3.19 0.30
C ASP A 82 -13.93 1.85 -0.43
N GLU A 83 -13.61 1.81 -1.71
CA GLU A 83 -13.59 0.57 -2.49
C GLU A 83 -12.48 -0.37 -2.00
N ILE A 84 -11.31 0.17 -1.65
CA ILE A 84 -10.23 -0.61 -1.03
C ILE A 84 -10.66 -1.14 0.34
N ALA A 85 -11.28 -0.32 1.18
CA ALA A 85 -11.80 -0.74 2.49
C ALA A 85 -12.77 -1.92 2.35
N LYS A 86 -13.73 -1.82 1.41
CA LYS A 86 -14.66 -2.90 1.06
C LYS A 86 -13.93 -4.15 0.57
N TYR A 87 -12.95 -3.99 -0.34
CA TYR A 87 -12.17 -5.11 -0.88
C TYR A 87 -11.42 -5.89 0.20
N ILE A 88 -10.79 -5.20 1.15
CA ILE A 88 -10.05 -5.84 2.25
C ILE A 88 -10.98 -6.31 3.40
N GLY A 89 -12.24 -5.85 3.43
CA GLY A 89 -13.23 -6.19 4.45
C GLY A 89 -13.12 -5.36 5.73
N ALA A 90 -12.48 -4.19 5.68
CA ALA A 90 -12.38 -3.26 6.80
C ALA A 90 -13.61 -2.35 6.88
N ASP A 91 -13.97 -1.88 8.07
CA ASP A 91 -15.07 -0.93 8.26
C ASP A 91 -14.70 0.48 7.78
N THR A 92 -13.44 0.88 7.99
CA THR A 92 -12.88 2.12 7.44
C THR A 92 -11.42 1.91 7.06
N LEU A 93 -10.94 2.70 6.11
CA LEU A 93 -9.52 2.77 5.74
C LEU A 93 -9.06 4.23 5.76
N GLY A 94 -7.88 4.46 6.30
CA GLY A 94 -7.21 5.76 6.24
C GLY A 94 -5.75 5.58 5.84
N TYR A 95 -5.30 6.38 4.88
CA TYR A 95 -3.90 6.47 4.47
C TYR A 95 -3.26 7.72 5.08
N LEU A 96 -1.95 7.67 5.32
CA LEU A 96 -1.16 8.87 5.53
C LEU A 96 -1.21 9.74 4.26
N THR A 97 -1.35 11.05 4.38
CA THR A 97 -1.31 11.95 3.22
C THR A 97 0.13 12.11 2.73
N ILE A 98 0.31 12.50 1.46
CA ILE A 98 1.67 12.79 0.93
C ILE A 98 2.32 13.92 1.74
N ASP A 99 1.58 14.99 2.04
CA ASP A 99 2.08 16.10 2.85
C ASP A 99 2.38 15.65 4.29
N GLY A 100 1.56 14.77 4.86
CA GLY A 100 1.79 14.17 6.17
C GLY A 100 3.07 13.33 6.19
N LEU A 101 3.33 12.56 5.14
CA LEU A 101 4.58 11.80 4.98
C LEU A 101 5.78 12.74 4.89
N ARG A 102 5.71 13.78 4.06
CA ARG A 102 6.79 14.77 3.91
C ARG A 102 7.10 15.47 5.23
N ALA A 103 6.07 15.86 5.98
CA ALA A 103 6.23 16.46 7.30
C ALA A 103 6.86 15.49 8.32
N ALA A 104 6.51 14.19 8.25
CA ALA A 104 7.01 13.19 9.18
C ALA A 104 8.48 12.80 8.94
N VAL A 105 8.90 12.69 7.68
CA VAL A 105 10.31 12.39 7.32
C VAL A 105 11.19 13.63 7.54
N GLY A 106 10.67 14.81 7.23
CA GLY A 106 11.43 16.07 7.26
C GLY A 106 12.48 16.13 6.14
N GLY A 107 12.94 17.35 5.83
CA GLY A 107 13.91 17.58 4.75
C GLY A 107 13.31 17.50 3.33
N ASP A 108 14.15 17.80 2.34
CA ASP A 108 13.79 17.88 0.92
C ASP A 108 14.54 16.84 0.08
N GLY A 109 14.14 16.69 -1.19
CA GLY A 109 14.85 15.84 -2.16
C GLY A 109 14.46 14.36 -2.14
N TYR A 110 13.42 13.98 -1.40
CA TYR A 110 12.87 12.62 -1.43
C TYR A 110 12.02 12.38 -2.68
N CYS A 111 12.23 11.23 -3.32
CA CYS A 111 11.36 10.75 -4.37
C CYS A 111 10.04 10.22 -3.78
N ASP A 112 8.91 10.73 -4.26
CA ASP A 112 7.57 10.27 -3.88
C ASP A 112 6.77 9.71 -5.07
N ALA A 113 7.45 9.39 -6.18
CA ALA A 113 6.84 9.02 -7.45
C ALA A 113 5.88 7.82 -7.35
N CYS A 114 6.13 6.88 -6.43
CA CYS A 114 5.23 5.74 -6.17
C CYS A 114 3.82 6.18 -5.68
N PHE A 115 3.72 7.39 -5.12
CA PHE A 115 2.49 7.99 -4.62
C PHE A 115 1.98 9.09 -5.56
N SER A 116 2.86 10.00 -5.99
CA SER A 116 2.51 11.19 -6.77
C SER A 116 2.42 10.94 -8.28
N GLY A 117 3.17 9.95 -8.79
CA GLY A 117 3.38 9.73 -10.23
C GLY A 117 4.39 10.69 -10.86
N ASN A 118 4.97 11.61 -10.08
CA ASN A 118 5.95 12.58 -10.56
C ASN A 118 7.35 11.97 -10.47
N TYR A 119 7.80 11.35 -11.56
CA TYR A 119 9.12 10.75 -11.64
C TYR A 119 10.19 11.82 -11.91
N PRO A 120 11.17 12.02 -11.00
CA PRO A 120 12.22 13.04 -11.17
C PRO A 120 13.15 12.75 -12.35
N VAL A 121 13.29 11.48 -12.74
CA VAL A 121 14.10 11.05 -13.89
C VAL A 121 13.16 10.57 -14.99
N THR A 122 13.28 11.14 -16.19
CA THR A 122 12.45 10.79 -17.34
C THR A 122 12.95 9.52 -18.02
N PHE A 123 12.03 8.80 -18.64
CA PHE A 123 12.35 7.60 -19.42
C PHE A 123 12.35 7.96 -20.89
N LYS A 124 13.43 7.67 -21.61
CA LYS A 124 13.41 7.78 -23.08
C LYS A 124 12.49 6.69 -23.66
N PRO A 125 11.85 6.94 -24.82
CA PRO A 125 11.17 5.90 -25.58
C PRO A 125 12.10 4.70 -25.76
N SER A 126 11.55 3.49 -25.67
CA SER A 126 12.34 2.27 -25.72
C SER A 126 13.15 2.19 -27.01
N ASP A 127 14.40 1.74 -26.91
CA ASP A 127 15.15 1.33 -28.10
C ASP A 127 14.47 0.13 -28.79
N SER A 128 14.95 -0.25 -29.96
CA SER A 128 14.46 -1.40 -30.74
C SER A 128 14.54 -2.75 -30.00
N LYS A 129 15.10 -2.79 -28.79
CA LYS A 129 15.19 -3.96 -27.91
C LYS A 129 14.25 -3.88 -26.70
N GLY A 130 13.35 -2.89 -26.66
CA GLY A 130 12.32 -2.76 -25.62
C GLY A 130 12.84 -2.31 -24.26
N ARG A 131 14.11 -1.85 -24.16
CA ARG A 131 14.67 -1.38 -22.89
C ARG A 131 14.33 0.10 -22.71
N ARG A 132 13.73 0.44 -21.57
CA ARG A 132 13.56 1.84 -21.15
C ARG A 132 14.87 2.33 -20.56
N LEU A 133 15.53 3.26 -21.25
CA LEU A 133 16.71 3.93 -20.74
C LEU A 133 16.27 5.06 -19.81
N LEU A 134 16.77 5.05 -18.58
CA LEU A 134 16.70 6.19 -17.66
C LEU A 134 17.53 7.34 -18.26
N ALA A 135 16.91 8.49 -18.48
CA ALA A 135 17.62 9.71 -18.84
C ALA A 135 17.63 10.63 -17.63
N VAL A 136 18.80 10.82 -17.04
CA VAL A 136 19.02 11.89 -16.06
C VAL A 136 18.75 13.21 -16.79
N VAL A 137 17.71 13.92 -16.38
CA VAL A 137 17.47 15.28 -16.83
C VAL A 137 18.28 16.15 -15.88
N GLU A 138 19.39 16.71 -16.38
CA GLU A 138 20.09 17.78 -15.67
C GLU A 138 19.19 19.02 -15.76
N ASN A 139 18.82 19.58 -14.61
CA ASN A 139 18.21 20.91 -14.53
C ASN A 139 19.30 21.99 -14.55
#